data_AF-A0A7V5YSU3-F1
#
_entry.id   AF-A0A7V5YSU3-F1
#
_cell.length_a   1.000
_cell.length_b   1.000
_cell.length_c   1.000
_cell.angle_alpha   90.00
_cell.angle_beta   90.00
_cell.angle_gamma   90.00
#
_symmetry.space_group_name_H-M   'P 1'
#
loop_
_entity.id
_entity.type
_entity.pdbx_description
1 polymer ?
#
loop_
_entity_poly.entity_id
_entity_poly.type
_entity_poly.pdbx_seq_one_letter_code
_entity_poly.pdbx_strand_id
1 'polypeptide(L)'
;AYSGGSLGAVVTPLIVTPIALQWGWRAAFLFTGLVGFAWLVWWSVVSRHPELRSKPVATASGAIPPKLRWYDLRLWSYGVLYAFGALPIAFVLYGTALYLNQALALNQAWIGALLWIPPLGWECGYFFWGWLADRAAKRHRVRLPALRRLLASTALLAGFLALVPWVDSLWGVMALLWLAMFDAAGFIVLSIAYATDVFTAQHAGLISGVGAGAWAALVALAMPVFGALFEQQLWVRAFLLAASAPVIGWLVWLGAESSRTTETQLEQGGMDPTG
;
A
#
# COMPACT_ATOMS: atom_id res chain seq x y z
N ALA A 1 -6.46 0.55 11.53
CA ALA A 1 -6.37 1.96 11.12
C ALA A 1 -4.97 2.22 10.57
N TYR A 2 -4.85 2.50 9.27
CA TYR A 2 -3.58 2.76 8.56
C TYR A 2 -3.48 4.20 8.01
N SER A 3 -4.47 5.06 8.28
CA SER A 3 -4.61 6.39 7.67
C SER A 3 -3.59 7.43 8.17
N GLY A 4 -3.11 7.35 9.42
CA GLY A 4 -2.23 8.41 9.96
C GLY A 4 -0.98 8.74 9.11
N GLY A 5 -0.42 7.75 8.42
CA GLY A 5 0.71 7.96 7.50
C GLY A 5 0.33 8.73 6.23
N SER A 6 -0.83 8.45 5.65
CA SER A 6 -1.30 9.11 4.43
C SER A 6 -1.74 10.54 4.71
N LEU A 7 -2.41 10.79 5.84
CA LEU A 7 -2.76 12.14 6.27
C LEU A 7 -1.51 12.99 6.49
N GLY A 8 -0.49 12.40 7.12
CA GLY A 8 0.83 13.02 7.22
C GLY A 8 1.40 13.40 5.85
N ALA A 9 1.32 12.50 4.86
CA ALA A 9 1.80 12.77 3.50
C ALA A 9 1.00 13.88 2.77
N VAL A 10 -0.31 14.01 3.04
CA VAL A 10 -1.14 15.13 2.53
C VAL A 10 -0.73 16.45 3.16
N VAL A 11 -0.59 16.48 4.49
CA VAL A 11 -0.38 17.72 5.24
C VAL A 11 1.06 18.24 5.12
N THR A 12 2.04 17.34 4.99
CA THR A 12 3.47 17.69 4.97
C THR A 12 3.83 18.77 3.94
N PRO A 13 3.57 18.62 2.63
CA PRO A 13 3.95 19.65 1.66
C PRO A 13 3.23 20.98 1.89
N LEU A 14 1.98 20.97 2.38
CA LEU A 14 1.21 22.19 2.66
C LEU A 14 1.84 23.05 3.77
N ILE A 15 2.51 22.42 4.73
CA ILE A 15 3.19 23.11 5.85
C ILE A 15 4.66 23.34 5.55
N VAL A 16 5.36 22.31 5.08
CA VAL A 16 6.83 22.29 4.96
C VAL A 16 7.30 23.11 3.75
N THR A 17 6.56 23.13 2.64
CA THR A 17 6.96 23.92 1.47
C THR A 17 7.00 25.42 1.76
N PRO A 18 5.96 26.07 2.33
CA PRO A 18 6.03 27.49 2.68
C PRO A 18 7.20 27.82 3.62
N ILE A 19 7.49 26.94 4.58
CA ILE A 19 8.63 27.11 5.50
C ILE A 19 9.94 27.07 4.74
N ALA A 20 10.12 26.08 3.85
CA ALA A 20 11.33 25.94 3.06
C ALA A 20 11.55 27.11 2.09
N LEU A 21 10.48 27.70 1.54
CA LEU A 21 10.56 28.85 0.64
C LEU A 21 10.93 30.15 1.38
N GLN A 22 10.45 30.33 2.62
CA GLN A 22 10.69 31.56 3.39
C GLN A 22 12.00 31.53 4.18
N TRP A 23 12.33 30.40 4.81
CA TRP A 23 13.47 30.27 5.73
C TRP A 23 14.52 29.24 5.29
N GLY A 24 14.37 28.69 4.08
CA GLY A 24 15.27 27.69 3.53
C GLY A 24 15.02 26.27 4.01
N TRP A 25 15.60 25.30 3.31
CA TRP A 25 15.40 23.87 3.58
C TRP A 25 15.81 23.45 4.99
N ARG A 26 16.85 24.07 5.57
CA ARG A 26 17.34 23.75 6.93
C ARG A 26 16.27 24.04 7.99
N ALA A 27 15.54 25.15 7.85
CA ALA A 27 14.45 25.51 8.75
C ALA A 27 13.29 24.51 8.66
N ALA A 28 12.97 24.03 7.45
CA ALA A 28 12.00 22.97 7.25
C ALA A 28 12.37 21.67 7.99
N PHE A 29 13.62 21.23 7.95
CA PHE A 29 14.08 20.05 8.73
C PHE A 29 14.04 20.28 10.24
N LEU A 30 14.45 21.47 10.70
CA LEU A 30 14.36 21.81 12.12
C LEU A 30 12.91 21.81 12.60
N PHE A 31 12.00 22.39 11.83
CA PHE A 31 10.57 22.42 12.14
C PHE A 31 9.99 21.00 12.23
N THR A 32 10.18 20.16 11.23
CA THR A 32 9.66 18.79 11.25
C THR A 32 10.28 17.96 12.39
N GLY A 33 11.57 18.15 12.66
CA GLY A 33 12.24 17.53 13.80
C GLY A 33 11.67 17.96 15.15
N LEU A 34 11.42 19.26 15.34
CA LEU A 34 10.80 19.80 16.56
C LEU A 34 9.37 19.30 16.75
N VAL A 35 8.57 19.24 15.68
CA VAL A 35 7.22 18.68 15.72
C VAL A 35 7.25 17.19 16.11
N GLY A 36 8.16 16.41 15.52
CA GLY A 36 8.36 15.00 15.87
C GLY A 36 8.79 14.82 17.33
N PHE A 37 9.71 15.67 17.82
CA PHE A 37 10.13 15.66 19.22
C PHE A 37 8.97 16.01 20.17
N ALA A 38 8.21 17.07 19.87
CA ALA A 38 7.03 17.46 20.64
C ALA A 38 5.99 16.33 20.67
N TRP A 39 5.78 15.63 19.56
CA TRP A 39 4.92 14.46 19.49
C TRP A 39 5.41 13.32 20.39
N LEU A 40 6.71 13.03 20.42
CA LEU A 40 7.27 12.01 21.33
C LEU A 40 7.09 12.39 22.81
N VAL A 41 7.30 13.66 23.16
CA VAL A 41 7.05 14.16 24.53
C VAL A 41 5.59 13.98 24.89
N TRP A 42 4.67 14.43 24.05
CA TRP A 42 3.23 14.24 24.23
C TRP A 42 2.88 12.75 24.39
N TRP A 43 3.37 11.91 23.49
CA TRP A 43 3.12 10.46 23.51
C TRP A 43 3.66 9.79 24.78
N SER A 44 4.78 10.27 25.33
CA SER A 44 5.34 9.76 26.59
C SER A 44 4.43 9.99 27.80
N VAL A 45 3.59 11.03 27.75
CA VAL A 45 2.58 11.33 28.77
C VAL A 45 1.32 10.50 28.53
N VAL A 46 0.79 10.53 27.30
CA VAL A 46 -0.45 9.82 26.94
C VAL A 46 -0.32 8.31 27.10
N SER A 47 0.78 7.70 26.66
CA SER A 47 1.00 6.24 26.75
C SER A 47 1.07 5.69 28.18
N ARG A 48 1.11 6.56 29.20
CA ARG A 48 1.07 6.16 30.62
C ARG A 48 -0.36 6.01 31.15
N HIS A 49 -1.39 6.40 30.39
CA HIS A 49 -2.78 6.23 30.83
C HIS A 49 -3.09 4.75 31.12
N PRO A 50 -3.69 4.41 32.28
CA PRO A 50 -3.97 3.02 32.66
C PRO A 50 -4.81 2.27 31.62
N GLU A 51 -5.74 2.97 30.97
CA GLU A 51 -6.60 2.42 29.91
C GLU A 51 -5.79 1.86 28.73
N LEU A 52 -4.72 2.55 28.33
CA LEU A 52 -3.83 2.11 27.24
C LEU A 52 -2.84 1.03 27.67
N ARG A 53 -2.57 0.90 28.97
CA ARG A 53 -1.68 -0.13 29.55
C ARG A 53 -2.40 -1.41 29.93
N SER A 54 -3.73 -1.36 30.04
CA SER A 54 -4.52 -2.55 30.30
C SER A 54 -4.32 -3.54 29.15
N LYS A 55 -3.69 -4.69 29.44
CA LYS A 55 -3.60 -5.76 28.45
C LYS A 55 -5.03 -6.13 28.09
N PRO A 56 -5.41 -6.15 26.80
CA PRO A 56 -6.70 -6.69 26.42
C PRO A 56 -6.83 -8.07 27.08
N VAL A 57 -7.88 -8.26 27.89
CA VAL A 57 -8.21 -9.60 28.36
C VAL A 57 -8.44 -10.39 27.10
N ALA A 58 -7.51 -11.29 26.77
CA ALA A 58 -7.67 -12.19 25.66
C ALA A 58 -8.95 -12.97 25.97
N THR A 59 -10.07 -12.61 25.33
CA THR A 59 -11.21 -13.51 25.21
C THR A 59 -10.66 -14.71 24.47
N ALA A 60 -10.25 -15.72 25.24
CA ALA A 60 -9.80 -16.99 24.74
C ALA A 60 -11.01 -17.61 24.04
N SER A 61 -11.19 -17.32 22.75
CA SER A 61 -11.80 -18.30 21.88
C SER A 61 -10.92 -19.53 22.05
N GLY A 62 -11.43 -20.58 22.71
CA GLY A 62 -10.71 -21.83 23.01
C GLY A 62 -10.24 -22.62 21.77
N ALA A 63 -10.27 -22.01 20.59
CA ALA A 63 -9.64 -22.51 19.39
C ALA A 63 -8.13 -22.26 19.49
N ILE A 64 -7.35 -23.33 19.52
CA ILE A 64 -5.90 -23.29 19.33
C ILE A 64 -5.67 -22.65 17.95
N PRO A 65 -5.00 -21.49 17.85
CA PRO A 65 -4.71 -20.90 16.55
C PRO A 65 -3.92 -21.90 15.70
N PRO A 66 -4.29 -22.10 14.42
CA PRO A 66 -3.50 -22.94 13.53
C PRO A 66 -2.07 -22.40 13.52
N LYS A 67 -1.08 -23.27 13.74
CA LYS A 67 0.34 -22.89 13.75
C LYS A 67 0.69 -22.27 12.41
N LEU A 68 1.04 -20.98 12.41
CA LEU A 68 1.53 -20.31 11.21
C LEU A 68 2.85 -20.97 10.79
N ARG A 69 2.88 -21.52 9.57
CA ARG A 69 4.10 -22.12 9.01
C ARG A 69 4.80 -21.07 8.17
N TRP A 70 6.07 -20.81 8.44
CA TRP A 70 6.90 -19.87 7.66
C TRP A 70 7.06 -20.29 6.19
N TYR A 71 6.80 -21.56 5.87
CA TYR A 71 6.78 -22.08 4.50
C TYR A 71 5.39 -22.04 3.85
N ASP A 72 4.40 -21.40 4.48
CA ASP A 72 3.05 -21.30 3.89
C ASP A 72 3.07 -20.32 2.71
N LEU A 73 2.80 -20.86 1.52
CA LEU A 73 2.68 -20.10 0.29
C LEU A 73 1.63 -18.99 0.38
N ARG A 74 0.59 -19.13 1.22
CA ARG A 74 -0.43 -18.09 1.45
C ARG A 74 0.15 -16.84 2.11
N LEU A 75 1.14 -17.01 2.98
CA LEU A 75 1.76 -15.90 3.70
C LEU A 75 2.62 -15.08 2.73
N TRP A 76 3.43 -15.77 1.91
CA TRP A 76 4.31 -15.14 0.95
C TRP A 76 3.57 -14.56 -0.26
N SER A 77 2.53 -15.23 -0.76
CA SER A 77 1.67 -14.68 -1.82
C SER A 77 0.94 -13.42 -1.37
N TYR A 78 0.46 -13.37 -0.11
CA TYR A 78 -0.04 -12.14 0.50
C TYR A 78 1.05 -11.05 0.57
N GLY A 79 2.24 -11.39 1.05
CA GLY A 79 3.36 -10.44 1.14
C GLY A 79 3.74 -9.86 -0.22
N VAL A 80 3.79 -10.68 -1.26
CA VAL A 80 4.04 -10.26 -2.65
C VAL A 80 2.90 -9.37 -3.16
N LEU A 81 1.64 -9.77 -2.97
CA LEU A 81 0.47 -8.97 -3.36
C LEU A 81 0.50 -7.58 -2.72
N TYR A 82 0.77 -7.53 -1.41
CA TYR A 82 0.88 -6.28 -0.65
C TYR A 82 2.05 -5.43 -1.19
N ALA A 83 3.25 -6.02 -1.27
CA ALA A 83 4.46 -5.29 -1.62
C ALA A 83 4.40 -4.70 -3.03
N PHE A 84 4.09 -5.53 -4.02
CA PHE A 84 4.03 -5.12 -5.42
C PHE A 84 2.83 -4.22 -5.69
N GLY A 85 1.67 -4.52 -5.09
CA GLY A 85 0.47 -3.70 -5.23
C GLY A 85 0.62 -2.30 -4.64
N ALA A 86 1.38 -2.15 -3.54
CA ALA A 86 1.65 -0.88 -2.89
C ALA A 86 2.91 -0.16 -3.41
N LEU A 87 3.68 -0.76 -4.33
CA LEU A 87 4.88 -0.12 -4.91
C LEU A 87 4.59 1.27 -5.54
N PRO A 88 3.46 1.48 -6.24
CA PRO A 88 3.13 2.80 -6.78
C PRO A 88 3.07 3.91 -5.73
N ILE A 89 2.76 3.63 -4.47
CA ILE A 89 2.76 4.65 -3.39
C ILE A 89 4.16 5.23 -3.23
N ALA A 90 5.18 4.37 -3.11
CA ALA A 90 6.57 4.83 -2.99
C ALA A 90 7.00 5.54 -4.27
N PHE A 91 6.76 4.93 -5.44
CA PHE A 91 7.11 5.51 -6.73
C PHE A 91 6.54 6.92 -6.92
N VAL A 92 5.27 7.14 -6.59
CA VAL A 92 4.61 8.44 -6.70
C VAL A 92 5.15 9.42 -5.64
N LEU A 93 5.32 9.01 -4.37
CA LEU A 93 5.83 9.88 -3.31
C LEU A 93 7.22 10.43 -3.61
N TYR A 94 8.14 9.58 -4.10
CA TYR A 94 9.50 10.00 -4.41
C TYR A 94 9.61 10.60 -5.83
N GLY A 95 8.94 10.01 -6.80
CA GLY A 95 9.07 10.36 -8.22
C GLY A 95 8.32 11.61 -8.65
N THR A 96 7.19 11.97 -8.00
CA THR A 96 6.35 13.09 -8.46
C THR A 96 7.12 14.40 -8.51
N ALA A 97 7.84 14.75 -7.44
CA ALA A 97 8.59 16.00 -7.39
C ALA A 97 9.65 16.07 -8.50
N LEU A 98 10.37 14.96 -8.73
CA LEU A 98 11.38 14.88 -9.79
C LEU A 98 10.75 14.97 -11.17
N TYR A 99 9.66 14.24 -11.42
CA TYR A 99 8.98 14.23 -12.71
C TYR A 99 8.40 15.61 -13.05
N LEU A 100 7.71 16.26 -12.10
CA LEU A 100 7.17 17.61 -12.30
C LEU A 100 8.27 18.64 -12.56
N ASN A 101 9.44 18.50 -11.91
CA ASN A 101 10.57 19.40 -12.14
C ASN A 101 11.27 19.13 -13.49
N GLN A 102 11.57 17.87 -13.80
CA GLN A 102 12.41 17.52 -14.94
C GLN A 102 11.62 17.41 -16.25
N ALA A 103 10.39 16.91 -16.22
CA ALA A 103 9.57 16.72 -17.41
C ALA A 103 8.64 17.91 -17.71
N LEU A 104 8.07 18.53 -16.66
CA LEU A 104 7.15 19.67 -16.82
C LEU A 104 7.78 21.03 -16.48
N ALA A 105 9.08 21.06 -16.18
CA ALA A 105 9.84 22.27 -15.85
C ALA A 105 9.22 23.13 -14.73
N LEU A 106 8.46 22.52 -13.81
CA LEU A 106 7.83 23.24 -12.72
C LEU A 106 8.86 23.69 -11.69
N ASN A 107 8.66 24.90 -11.16
CA ASN A 107 9.47 25.43 -10.08
C ASN A 107 9.08 24.81 -8.73
N GLN A 108 9.97 24.98 -7.74
CA GLN A 108 9.81 24.38 -6.41
C GLN A 108 8.51 24.81 -5.71
N ALA A 109 8.06 26.05 -5.91
CA ALA A 109 6.86 26.57 -5.28
C ALA A 109 5.59 25.88 -5.80
N TRP A 110 5.49 25.74 -7.13
CA TRP A 110 4.39 25.02 -7.76
C TRP A 110 4.39 23.54 -7.40
N ILE A 111 5.56 22.89 -7.38
CA ILE A 111 5.67 21.49 -7.00
C ILE A 111 5.12 21.28 -5.58
N GLY A 112 5.60 22.05 -4.60
CA GLY A 112 5.14 21.90 -3.23
C GLY A 112 3.65 22.23 -3.02
N ALA A 113 3.07 23.12 -3.82
CA ALA A 113 1.63 23.37 -3.81
C ALA A 113 0.78 22.19 -4.36
N LEU A 114 1.39 21.26 -5.11
CA LEU A 114 0.70 20.16 -5.77
C LEU A 114 0.94 18.79 -5.10
N LEU A 115 2.03 18.62 -4.34
CA LEU A 115 2.43 17.32 -3.78
C LEU A 115 1.43 16.71 -2.79
N TRP A 116 0.49 17.48 -2.25
CA TRP A 116 -0.58 16.96 -1.39
C TRP A 116 -1.65 16.19 -2.17
N ILE A 117 -1.80 16.46 -3.47
CA ILE A 117 -2.88 15.90 -4.30
C ILE A 117 -2.74 14.38 -4.39
N PRO A 118 -1.61 13.77 -4.81
CA PRO A 118 -1.56 12.33 -4.96
C PRO A 118 -1.81 11.55 -3.64
N PRO A 119 -1.21 11.93 -2.49
CA PRO A 119 -1.49 11.31 -1.20
C PRO A 119 -2.96 11.44 -0.74
N LEU A 120 -3.70 12.45 -1.21
CA LEU A 120 -5.14 12.52 -0.95
C LEU A 120 -5.87 11.32 -1.58
N GLY A 121 -5.44 10.90 -2.77
CA GLY A 121 -5.94 9.69 -3.42
C GLY A 121 -5.72 8.45 -2.56
N TRP A 122 -4.55 8.33 -1.95
CA TRP A 122 -4.23 7.26 -1.00
C TRP A 122 -5.22 7.21 0.17
N GLU A 123 -5.48 8.35 0.81
CA GLU A 123 -6.46 8.44 1.90
C GLU A 123 -7.86 8.05 1.43
N CYS A 124 -8.35 8.65 0.35
CA CYS A 124 -9.65 8.34 -0.22
C CYS A 124 -9.78 6.84 -0.55
N GLY A 125 -8.70 6.23 -1.06
CA GLY A 125 -8.63 4.82 -1.38
C GLY A 125 -8.82 3.92 -0.16
N TYR A 126 -8.23 4.25 0.99
CA TYR A 126 -8.45 3.47 2.22
C TYR A 126 -9.92 3.40 2.63
N PHE A 127 -10.65 4.52 2.56
CA PHE A 127 -12.07 4.53 2.86
C PHE A 127 -12.89 3.81 1.79
N PHE A 128 -12.62 4.08 0.51
CA PHE A 128 -13.39 3.51 -0.60
C PHE A 128 -13.25 1.99 -0.70
N TRP A 129 -12.01 1.49 -0.74
CA TRP A 129 -11.75 0.05 -0.86
C TRP A 129 -12.12 -0.71 0.41
N GLY A 130 -11.99 -0.07 1.58
CA GLY A 130 -12.47 -0.62 2.85
C GLY A 130 -13.99 -0.79 2.85
N TRP A 131 -14.72 0.25 2.48
CA TRP A 131 -16.18 0.20 2.32
C TRP A 131 -16.62 -0.88 1.32
N LEU A 132 -15.91 -1.00 0.19
CA LEU A 132 -16.24 -1.99 -0.83
C LEU A 132 -15.94 -3.43 -0.37
N ALA A 133 -14.84 -3.64 0.35
CA ALA A 133 -14.50 -4.92 0.98
C ALA A 133 -15.54 -5.34 2.02
N ASP A 134 -15.97 -4.41 2.89
CA ASP A 134 -17.02 -4.65 3.89
C ASP A 134 -18.36 -4.97 3.24
N ARG A 135 -18.73 -4.24 2.17
CA ARG A 135 -19.95 -4.50 1.41
C ARG A 135 -19.92 -5.87 0.73
N ALA A 136 -18.79 -6.25 0.14
CA ALA A 136 -18.60 -7.57 -0.45
C ALA A 136 -18.71 -8.69 0.60
N ALA A 137 -18.13 -8.48 1.78
CA ALA A 137 -18.20 -9.41 2.90
C ALA A 137 -19.62 -9.62 3.44
N LYS A 138 -20.48 -8.59 3.43
CA LYS A 138 -21.89 -8.70 3.85
C LYS A 138 -22.78 -9.40 2.83
N ARG A 139 -22.46 -9.26 1.53
CA ARG A 139 -23.31 -9.75 0.43
C ARG A 139 -23.05 -11.21 0.06
N HIS A 140 -21.86 -11.74 0.33
CA HIS A 140 -21.46 -13.09 -0.10
C HIS A 140 -21.22 -14.02 1.09
N ARG A 141 -21.82 -15.22 1.07
CA ARG A 141 -21.54 -16.30 2.04
C ARG A 141 -20.09 -16.82 1.95
N VAL A 142 -19.41 -16.59 0.82
CA VAL A 142 -18.00 -16.95 0.56
C VAL A 142 -17.25 -15.70 0.10
N ARG A 143 -16.29 -15.21 0.89
CA ARG A 143 -15.61 -13.91 0.69
C ARG A 143 -14.62 -13.89 -0.48
N LEU A 144 -13.99 -15.02 -0.79
CA LEU A 144 -12.83 -15.08 -1.70
C LEU A 144 -13.15 -14.72 -3.18
N PRO A 145 -14.24 -15.17 -3.82
CA PRO A 145 -14.52 -14.80 -5.21
C PRO A 145 -14.78 -13.30 -5.40
N ALA A 146 -15.41 -12.66 -4.42
CA ALA A 146 -15.62 -11.22 -4.44
C ALA A 146 -14.28 -10.47 -4.32
N LEU A 147 -13.41 -10.93 -3.41
CA LEU A 147 -12.08 -10.35 -3.24
C LEU A 147 -11.20 -10.50 -4.49
N ARG A 148 -11.26 -11.66 -5.17
CA ARG A 148 -10.58 -11.87 -6.46
C ARG A 148 -11.02 -10.84 -7.51
N ARG A 149 -12.32 -10.54 -7.61
CA ARG A 149 -12.85 -9.53 -8.54
C ARG A 149 -12.39 -8.12 -8.19
N LEU A 150 -12.37 -7.77 -6.90
CA LEU A 150 -11.88 -6.47 -6.45
C LEU A 150 -10.38 -6.31 -6.75
N LEU A 151 -9.57 -7.32 -6.44
CA LEU A 151 -8.14 -7.31 -6.77
C LEU A 151 -7.87 -7.28 -8.29
N ALA A 152 -8.70 -7.95 -9.10
CA ALA A 152 -8.62 -7.84 -10.54
C ALA A 152 -8.95 -6.41 -11.03
N SER A 153 -9.94 -5.75 -10.41
CA SER A 153 -10.26 -4.37 -10.74
C SER A 153 -9.12 -3.41 -10.39
N THR A 154 -8.45 -3.60 -9.25
CA THR A 154 -7.29 -2.77 -8.90
C THR A 154 -6.10 -3.05 -9.82
N ALA A 155 -5.85 -4.31 -10.18
CA ALA A 155 -4.80 -4.65 -11.15
C ALA A 155 -5.03 -4.01 -12.54
N LEU A 156 -6.27 -3.86 -12.98
CA LEU A 156 -6.60 -3.15 -14.22
C LEU A 156 -6.40 -1.63 -14.06
N LEU A 157 -6.83 -1.06 -12.92
CA LEU A 157 -6.68 0.37 -12.64
C LEU A 157 -5.21 0.79 -12.51
N ALA A 158 -4.34 -0.08 -11.99
CA ALA A 158 -2.89 0.15 -11.93
C ALA A 158 -2.28 0.45 -13.31
N GLY A 159 -2.85 -0.07 -14.39
CA GLY A 159 -2.42 0.20 -15.77
C GLY A 159 -2.51 1.67 -16.17
N PHE A 160 -3.41 2.46 -15.56
CA PHE A 160 -3.54 3.90 -15.86
C PHE A 160 -2.30 4.71 -15.43
N LEU A 161 -1.53 4.23 -14.44
CA LEU A 161 -0.26 4.87 -14.08
C LEU A 161 0.72 4.90 -15.25
N ALA A 162 0.68 3.90 -16.13
CA ALA A 162 1.54 3.88 -17.31
C ALA A 162 1.27 5.10 -18.20
N LEU A 163 0.04 5.61 -18.26
CA LEU A 163 -0.36 6.67 -19.18
C LEU A 163 0.29 8.03 -18.91
N VAL A 164 0.89 8.24 -17.72
CA VAL A 164 1.40 9.55 -17.28
C VAL A 164 2.37 10.21 -18.28
N PRO A 165 3.38 9.53 -18.84
CA PRO A 165 4.34 10.14 -19.77
C PRO A 165 3.75 10.59 -21.10
N TRP A 166 2.52 10.17 -21.42
CA TRP A 166 1.81 10.53 -22.65
C TRP A 166 0.75 11.62 -22.43
N VAL A 167 0.66 12.17 -21.22
CA VAL A 167 -0.28 13.24 -20.89
C VAL A 167 0.47 14.57 -20.77
N ASP A 168 0.16 15.51 -21.67
CA ASP A 168 0.80 16.83 -21.68
C ASP A 168 0.20 17.80 -20.64
N SER A 169 -1.01 17.53 -20.17
CA SER A 169 -1.70 18.41 -19.22
C SER A 169 -1.25 18.15 -17.77
N LEU A 170 -0.82 19.20 -17.06
CA LEU A 170 -0.47 19.12 -15.65
C LEU A 170 -1.57 18.46 -14.81
N TRP A 171 -2.82 18.91 -14.99
CA TRP A 171 -3.94 18.38 -14.23
C TRP A 171 -4.26 16.92 -14.56
N GLY A 172 -4.06 16.50 -15.82
CA GLY A 172 -4.17 15.10 -16.21
C GLY A 172 -3.08 14.23 -15.56
N VAL A 173 -1.83 14.72 -15.51
CA VAL A 173 -0.74 14.06 -14.78
C VAL A 173 -1.11 13.93 -13.29
N MET A 174 -1.54 15.02 -12.64
CA MET A 174 -1.93 14.99 -11.23
C MET A 174 -3.11 14.05 -10.96
N ALA A 175 -4.10 13.99 -11.85
CA ALA A 175 -5.23 13.08 -11.74
C ALA A 175 -4.81 11.61 -11.86
N LEU A 176 -3.89 11.27 -12.77
CA LEU A 176 -3.35 9.92 -12.89
C LEU A 176 -2.51 9.51 -11.68
N LEU A 177 -1.69 10.43 -11.14
CA LEU A 177 -0.91 10.17 -9.92
C LEU A 177 -1.81 10.00 -8.69
N TRP A 178 -2.88 10.80 -8.57
CA TRP A 178 -3.93 10.64 -7.57
C TRP A 178 -4.60 9.26 -7.70
N LEU A 179 -4.97 8.88 -8.92
CA LEU A 179 -5.61 7.58 -9.19
C LEU A 179 -4.68 6.42 -8.85
N ALA A 180 -3.38 6.54 -9.15
CA ALA A 180 -2.39 5.51 -8.84
C ALA A 180 -2.25 5.27 -7.34
N MET A 181 -2.23 6.34 -6.53
CA MET A 181 -2.19 6.20 -5.06
C MET A 181 -3.53 5.73 -4.48
N PHE A 182 -4.66 6.14 -5.06
CA PHE A 182 -5.98 5.63 -4.73
C PHE A 182 -6.11 4.12 -4.99
N ASP A 183 -5.61 3.65 -6.12
CA ASP A 183 -5.63 2.24 -6.50
C ASP A 183 -4.69 1.39 -5.63
N ALA A 184 -3.47 1.86 -5.41
CA ALA A 184 -2.49 1.18 -4.57
C ALA A 184 -2.95 1.03 -3.11
N ALA A 185 -3.77 1.97 -2.61
CA ALA A 185 -4.46 1.83 -1.32
C ALA A 185 -5.36 0.58 -1.29
N GLY A 186 -6.00 0.26 -2.41
CA GLY A 186 -6.84 -0.92 -2.58
C GLY A 186 -6.06 -2.21 -2.41
N PHE A 187 -4.85 -2.31 -2.97
CA PHE A 187 -3.98 -3.47 -2.74
C PHE A 187 -3.63 -3.67 -1.27
N ILE A 188 -3.37 -2.61 -0.51
CA ILE A 188 -3.13 -2.69 0.94
C ILE A 188 -4.37 -3.22 1.65
N VAL A 189 -5.53 -2.60 1.44
CA VAL A 189 -6.77 -2.94 2.15
C VAL A 189 -7.24 -4.35 1.81
N LEU A 190 -7.29 -4.69 0.52
CA LEU A 190 -7.80 -5.97 0.04
C LEU A 190 -6.86 -7.13 0.39
N SER A 191 -5.55 -6.92 0.37
CA SER A 191 -4.59 -7.95 0.79
C SER A 191 -4.66 -8.21 2.30
N ILE A 192 -4.82 -7.17 3.14
CA ILE A 192 -5.05 -7.34 4.58
C ILE A 192 -6.37 -8.06 4.84
N ALA A 193 -7.43 -7.72 4.10
CA ALA A 193 -8.72 -8.43 4.20
C ALA A 193 -8.57 -9.92 3.86
N TYR A 194 -7.84 -10.25 2.78
CA TYR A 194 -7.48 -11.63 2.44
C TYR A 194 -6.74 -12.34 3.59
N ALA A 195 -5.67 -11.73 4.08
CA ALA A 195 -4.83 -12.36 5.11
C ALA A 195 -5.58 -12.55 6.43
N THR A 196 -6.47 -11.62 6.79
CA THR A 196 -7.30 -11.72 7.99
C THR A 196 -8.28 -12.89 7.90
N ASP A 197 -8.85 -13.13 6.70
CA ASP A 197 -9.73 -14.28 6.44
C ASP A 197 -8.97 -15.61 6.52
N VAL A 198 -7.72 -15.65 6.05
CA VAL A 198 -6.93 -16.88 5.96
C VAL A 198 -6.27 -17.27 7.29
N PHE A 199 -5.70 -16.30 8.01
CA PHE A 199 -4.81 -16.56 9.15
C PHE A 199 -5.42 -16.20 10.51
N THR A 200 -6.68 -15.74 10.53
CA THR A 200 -7.41 -15.27 11.72
C THR A 200 -6.83 -13.99 12.32
N ALA A 201 -7.67 -13.16 12.93
CA ALA A 201 -7.27 -11.89 13.55
C ALA A 201 -6.21 -12.03 14.67
N GLN A 202 -6.04 -13.23 15.24
CA GLN A 202 -5.01 -13.50 16.27
C GLN A 202 -3.58 -13.32 15.75
N HIS A 203 -3.33 -13.44 14.44
CA HIS A 203 -2.01 -13.22 13.82
C HIS A 203 -1.87 -11.83 13.16
N ALA A 204 -2.78 -10.90 13.44
CA ALA A 204 -2.82 -9.58 12.77
C ALA A 204 -1.50 -8.81 12.83
N GLY A 205 -0.77 -8.88 13.94
CA GLY A 205 0.54 -8.23 14.08
C GLY A 205 1.60 -8.80 13.12
N LEU A 206 1.67 -10.13 12.98
CA LEU A 206 2.59 -10.80 12.07
C LEU A 206 2.22 -10.56 10.61
N ILE A 207 0.93 -10.62 10.27
CA ILE A 207 0.40 -10.32 8.93
C ILE A 207 0.78 -8.88 8.52
N SER A 208 0.52 -7.93 9.42
CA SER A 208 0.86 -6.52 9.19
C SER A 208 2.37 -6.33 9.03
N GLY A 209 3.17 -7.02 9.86
CA GLY A 209 4.64 -6.99 9.80
C GLY A 209 5.20 -7.59 8.51
N VAL A 210 4.70 -8.74 8.06
CA VAL A 210 5.15 -9.37 6.81
C VAL A 210 4.79 -8.52 5.59
N GLY A 211 3.56 -7.99 5.54
CA GLY A 211 3.14 -7.10 4.43
C GLY A 211 3.99 -5.83 4.36
N ALA A 212 4.10 -5.11 5.48
CA ALA A 212 4.90 -3.88 5.54
C ALA A 212 6.40 -4.15 5.32
N GLY A 213 6.94 -5.22 5.87
CA GLY A 213 8.34 -5.62 5.69
C GLY A 213 8.66 -6.01 4.25
N ALA A 214 7.79 -6.78 3.59
CA ALA A 214 7.92 -7.13 2.18
C ALA A 214 7.86 -5.89 1.28
N TRP A 215 6.96 -4.95 1.57
CA TRP A 215 6.89 -3.67 0.87
C TRP A 215 8.17 -2.85 1.06
N ALA A 216 8.67 -2.71 2.29
CA ALA A 216 9.90 -1.98 2.57
C ALA A 216 11.11 -2.60 1.85
N ALA A 217 11.22 -3.94 1.84
CA ALA A 217 12.27 -4.64 1.12
C ALA A 217 12.18 -4.41 -0.39
N LEU A 218 10.98 -4.50 -0.98
CA LEU A 218 10.77 -4.23 -2.39
C LEU A 218 11.10 -2.78 -2.75
N VAL A 219 10.66 -1.81 -1.96
CA VAL A 219 10.96 -0.39 -2.16
C VAL A 219 12.46 -0.15 -2.08
N ALA A 220 13.16 -0.73 -1.10
CA ALA A 220 14.62 -0.61 -0.99
C ALA A 220 15.37 -1.11 -2.23
N LEU A 221 14.88 -2.17 -2.87
CA LEU A 221 15.45 -2.72 -4.10
C LEU A 221 15.03 -1.95 -5.35
N ALA A 222 13.79 -1.47 -5.40
CA ALA A 222 13.21 -0.82 -6.57
C ALA A 222 13.62 0.66 -6.71
N MET A 223 13.78 1.39 -5.60
CA MET A 223 14.09 2.82 -5.64
C MET A 223 15.41 3.15 -6.35
N PRO A 224 16.52 2.41 -6.18
CA PRO A 224 17.73 2.61 -6.98
C PRO A 224 17.51 2.46 -8.49
N VAL A 225 16.67 1.49 -8.90
CA VAL A 225 16.32 1.28 -10.31
C VAL A 225 15.51 2.45 -10.84
N PHE A 226 14.50 2.91 -10.10
CA PHE A 226 13.74 4.09 -10.50
C PHE A 226 14.60 5.36 -10.53
N GLY A 227 15.52 5.52 -9.57
CA GLY A 227 16.49 6.62 -9.57
C GLY A 227 17.32 6.66 -10.85
N ALA A 228 17.92 5.52 -11.23
CA ALA A 228 18.69 5.41 -12.48
C ALA A 228 17.85 5.69 -13.75
N LEU A 229 16.59 5.26 -13.77
CA LEU A 229 15.68 5.55 -14.89
C LEU A 229 15.32 7.04 -14.96
N PHE A 230 15.12 7.70 -13.81
CA PHE A 230 14.83 9.13 -13.73
C PHE A 230 16.05 9.96 -14.15
N GLU A 231 17.27 9.59 -13.73
CA GLU A 231 18.51 10.25 -14.15
C GLU A 231 18.71 10.21 -15.66
N GLN A 232 18.35 9.09 -16.30
CA GLN A 232 18.43 8.90 -17.75
C GLN A 232 17.20 9.48 -18.50
N GLN A 233 16.26 10.11 -17.80
CA GLN A 233 14.99 10.61 -18.34
C GLN A 233 14.16 9.54 -19.07
N LEU A 234 14.28 8.28 -18.66
CA LEU A 234 13.55 7.14 -19.23
C LEU A 234 12.16 7.02 -18.62
N TRP A 235 11.35 8.09 -18.71
CA TRP A 235 10.04 8.22 -18.07
C TRP A 235 9.11 7.05 -18.40
N VAL A 236 8.95 6.75 -19.69
CA VAL A 236 8.08 5.68 -20.16
C VAL A 236 8.41 4.34 -19.48
N ARG A 237 9.70 4.01 -19.37
CA ARG A 237 10.14 2.76 -18.72
C ARG A 237 9.86 2.76 -17.23
N ALA A 238 10.07 3.89 -16.55
CA ALA A 238 9.83 4.02 -15.12
C ALA A 238 8.34 3.85 -14.79
N PHE A 239 7.45 4.53 -15.51
CA PHE A 239 6.01 4.43 -15.29
C PHE A 239 5.44 3.06 -15.70
N LEU A 240 5.92 2.47 -16.79
CA LEU A 240 5.54 1.09 -17.17
C LEU A 240 6.00 0.05 -16.13
N LEU A 241 7.21 0.20 -15.59
CA LEU A 241 7.72 -0.68 -14.54
C LEU A 241 6.88 -0.55 -13.26
N ALA A 242 6.57 0.68 -12.84
CA ALA A 242 5.72 0.93 -11.69
C ALA A 242 4.29 0.39 -11.88
N ALA A 243 3.70 0.55 -13.07
CA ALA A 243 2.36 0.07 -13.40
C ALA A 243 2.27 -1.46 -13.52
N SER A 244 3.37 -2.13 -13.93
CA SER A 244 3.38 -3.59 -14.05
C SER A 244 3.50 -4.30 -12.70
N ALA A 245 4.07 -3.66 -11.68
CA ALA A 245 4.27 -4.27 -10.37
C ALA A 245 2.95 -4.76 -9.74
N PRO A 246 1.87 -3.96 -9.60
CA PRO A 246 0.61 -4.45 -9.05
C PRO A 246 0.01 -5.64 -9.81
N VAL A 247 0.15 -5.67 -11.15
CA VAL A 247 -0.29 -6.78 -12.00
C VAL A 247 0.51 -8.05 -11.68
N ILE A 248 1.84 -7.94 -11.56
CA ILE A 248 2.70 -9.06 -11.17
C ILE A 248 2.29 -9.59 -9.79
N GLY A 249 2.10 -8.71 -8.81
CA GLY A 249 1.67 -9.08 -7.47
C GLY A 249 0.35 -9.84 -7.46
N TRP A 250 -0.63 -9.37 -8.24
CA TRP A 250 -1.92 -10.02 -8.42
C TRP A 250 -1.82 -11.40 -9.10
N LEU A 251 -1.03 -11.53 -10.17
CA LEU A 251 -0.84 -12.79 -10.89
C LEU A 251 -0.15 -13.85 -10.03
N VAL A 252 0.90 -13.46 -9.27
CA VAL A 252 1.60 -14.38 -8.35
C VAL A 252 0.63 -14.90 -7.29
N TRP A 253 -0.19 -14.00 -6.72
CA TRP A 253 -1.20 -14.40 -5.74
C TRP A 253 -2.28 -15.32 -6.34
N LEU A 254 -2.76 -15.03 -7.56
CA LEU A 254 -3.74 -15.86 -8.24
C LEU A 254 -3.18 -17.27 -8.55
N GLY A 255 -1.92 -17.34 -8.99
CA GLY A 255 -1.23 -18.60 -9.23
C GLY A 255 -1.13 -19.46 -7.98
N ALA A 256 -0.64 -18.88 -6.88
CA ALA A 256 -0.53 -19.55 -5.58
C ALA A 256 -1.86 -20.11 -5.08
N GLU A 257 -2.96 -19.41 -5.34
CA GLU A 257 -4.29 -19.83 -4.93
C GLU A 257 -4.89 -20.91 -5.85
N SER A 258 -4.60 -20.86 -7.16
CA SER A 258 -5.08 -21.85 -8.13
C SER A 258 -4.46 -23.24 -7.92
N SER A 259 -3.16 -23.32 -7.65
CA SER A 259 -2.43 -24.59 -7.44
C SER A 259 -3.01 -25.41 -6.29
N ARG A 260 -3.59 -24.77 -5.28
CA ARG A 260 -4.17 -25.44 -4.11
C ARG A 260 -5.57 -25.98 -4.32
N THR A 261 -6.37 -25.32 -5.17
CA THR A 261 -7.71 -25.86 -5.52
C THR A 261 -7.54 -27.23 -6.16
N THR A 262 -6.51 -27.39 -6.99
CA THR A 262 -6.12 -28.66 -7.62
C THR A 262 -5.61 -29.69 -6.61
N GLU A 263 -4.71 -29.33 -5.69
CA GLU A 263 -4.22 -30.26 -4.65
C GLU A 263 -5.34 -30.77 -3.74
N THR A 264 -6.25 -29.89 -3.28
CA THR A 264 -7.34 -30.30 -2.37
C THR A 264 -8.35 -31.21 -3.09
N GLN A 265 -8.57 -31.00 -4.39
CA GLN A 265 -9.41 -31.87 -5.21
C GLN A 265 -8.75 -33.23 -5.48
N LEU A 266 -7.43 -33.30 -5.62
CA LEU A 266 -6.69 -34.55 -5.77
C LEU A 266 -6.65 -35.36 -4.46
N GLU A 267 -6.48 -34.71 -3.31
CA GLU A 267 -6.55 -35.37 -2.00
C GLU A 267 -7.96 -35.89 -1.67
N GLN A 268 -9.01 -35.16 -2.07
CA GLN A 268 -10.40 -35.58 -1.88
C GLN A 268 -10.87 -36.61 -2.92
N GLY A 269 -10.36 -36.54 -4.16
CA GLY A 269 -10.63 -37.51 -5.22
C GLY A 269 -9.82 -38.81 -5.12
N GLY A 270 -8.75 -38.83 -4.32
CA GLY A 270 -7.96 -40.03 -4.01
C GLY A 270 -8.50 -40.88 -2.85
N MET A 271 -9.51 -40.40 -2.12
CA MET A 271 -10.28 -41.21 -1.17
C MET A 271 -11.50 -41.82 -1.88
N ASP A 272 -11.26 -42.82 -2.73
CA ASP A 272 -12.31 -43.73 -3.16
C ASP A 272 -12.41 -44.87 -2.12
N PRO A 273 -13.53 -45.02 -1.36
CA PRO A 273 -13.65 -46.04 -0.32
C PRO A 273 -14.00 -47.44 -0.85
N THR A 274 -13.69 -47.76 -2.10
CA THR A 274 -13.90 -49.11 -2.65
C THR A 274 -12.68 -49.63 -3.39
N GLY A 275 -11.86 -50.36 -2.64
CA GLY A 275 -10.85 -51.31 -3.09
C GLY A 275 -10.57 -52.28 -1.96
#